data_AF-A0A973Z0X0-F1
#
_entry.id   AF-A0A973Z0X0-F1
#
_cell.length_a   1.000
_cell.length_b   1.000
_cell.length_c   1.000
_cell.angle_alpha   90.00
_cell.angle_beta   90.00
_cell.angle_gamma   90.00
#
_symmetry.space_group_name_H-M   'P 1'
#
loop_
_entity.id
_entity.type
_entity.pdbx_description
1 polymer ?
#
loop_
_entity_poly.entity_id
_entity_poly.type
_entity_poly.pdbx_seq_one_letter_code
_entity_poly.pdbx_strand_id
1 'polypeptide(L)'
;MTGGRRSAGILLHRVVDGELQVLLGHMGGPFWARKDDGAWSIPKGEPDGDEEPVDTARREFAEELGVPVPEGELVPLGEVRQSGGKVVTAWALAGDLDPGRVVPGTFTLEWPPGSGQVREFPEVDRVAWFALAEARVKVVKAQRELLDRLALNHSFG
;
A
#
# COMPACT_ATOMS: atom_id res chain seq x y z
N MET A 1 -18.41 6.65 19.88
CA MET A 1 -18.57 5.69 18.77
C MET A 1 -17.34 5.84 17.89
N THR A 2 -16.34 4.97 18.05
CA THR A 2 -15.15 4.99 17.18
C THR A 2 -15.57 4.41 15.83
N GLY A 3 -16.03 5.28 14.92
CA GLY A 3 -16.15 4.91 13.52
C GLY A 3 -14.81 4.33 13.06
N GLY A 4 -14.81 3.11 12.55
CA GLY A 4 -13.58 2.50 12.05
C GLY A 4 -13.02 3.41 10.95
N ARG A 5 -11.73 3.78 11.04
CA ARG A 5 -11.09 4.58 10.00
C ARG A 5 -11.22 3.83 8.67
N ARG A 6 -11.63 4.54 7.63
CA ARG A 6 -11.70 4.00 6.26
C ARG A 6 -10.48 4.48 5.51
N SER A 7 -9.89 3.59 4.73
CA SER A 7 -8.83 3.93 3.80
C SER A 7 -9.11 3.33 2.44
N ALA A 8 -8.50 3.90 1.42
CA ALA A 8 -8.61 3.43 0.06
C ALA A 8 -7.22 3.33 -0.58
N GLY A 9 -6.97 2.32 -1.41
CA GLY A 9 -5.64 2.09 -1.97
C GLY A 9 -5.61 1.30 -3.28
N ILE A 10 -4.45 1.30 -3.93
CA ILE A 10 -4.23 0.64 -5.23
C ILE A 10 -3.19 -0.46 -5.07
N LEU A 11 -3.52 -1.67 -5.50
CA LEU A 11 -2.59 -2.77 -5.71
C LEU A 11 -2.11 -2.74 -7.17
N LEU A 12 -0.98 -2.09 -7.41
CA LEU A 12 -0.37 -2.10 -8.75
C LEU A 12 0.22 -3.49 -9.02
N HIS A 13 -0.06 -4.04 -10.20
CA HIS A 13 0.43 -5.32 -10.63
C HIS A 13 0.94 -5.29 -12.07
N ARG A 14 1.86 -6.20 -12.39
CA ARG A 14 2.36 -6.42 -13.75
C ARG A 14 2.63 -7.90 -13.97
N VAL A 15 2.71 -8.31 -15.24
CA VAL A 15 3.16 -9.65 -15.62
C VAL A 15 4.50 -9.52 -16.32
N VAL A 16 5.55 -10.14 -15.79
CA VAL A 16 6.90 -10.15 -16.37
C VAL A 16 7.30 -11.60 -16.58
N ASP A 17 7.65 -11.97 -17.81
CA ASP A 17 8.04 -13.34 -18.18
C ASP A 17 7.02 -14.42 -17.75
N GLY A 18 5.73 -14.07 -17.78
CA GLY A 18 4.63 -14.95 -17.38
C GLY A 18 4.38 -15.03 -15.87
N GLU A 19 5.15 -14.30 -15.06
CA GLU A 19 4.98 -14.23 -13.60
C GLU A 19 4.22 -12.96 -13.19
N LEU A 20 3.14 -13.14 -12.42
CA LEU A 20 2.38 -12.04 -11.84
C LEU A 20 3.12 -11.47 -10.62
N GLN A 21 3.43 -10.18 -10.70
CA GLN A 21 4.13 -9.41 -9.68
C GLN A 21 3.25 -8.27 -9.16
N VAL A 22 3.41 -7.93 -7.89
CA VAL A 22 2.73 -6.80 -7.25
C VAL A 22 3.74 -5.83 -6.66
N LEU A 23 3.40 -4.54 -6.68
CA LEU A 23 4.17 -3.48 -6.06
C LEU A 23 3.74 -3.33 -4.60
N LEU A 24 4.69 -3.36 -3.67
CA LEU A 24 4.44 -3.07 -2.25
C LEU A 24 5.44 -2.02 -1.74
N GLY A 25 4.98 -1.21 -0.77
CA GLY A 25 5.82 -0.30 0.01
C GLY A 25 6.12 -0.87 1.39
N HIS A 26 7.38 -0.86 1.81
CA HIS A 26 7.80 -1.15 3.18
C HIS A 26 7.50 0.06 4.03
N MET A 27 6.74 -0.12 5.11
CA MET A 27 6.33 0.98 5.97
C MET A 27 7.55 1.58 6.66
N GLY A 28 7.73 2.88 6.50
CA GLY A 28 8.86 3.58 7.07
C GLY A 28 8.70 3.88 8.56
N GLY A 29 9.74 4.51 9.10
CA GLY A 29 9.81 4.88 10.50
C GLY A 29 10.37 3.81 11.44
N PRO A 30 10.65 4.21 12.70
CA PRO A 30 11.54 3.45 13.56
C PRO A 30 10.94 2.13 14.08
N PHE A 31 9.61 2.00 14.09
CA PHE A 31 8.91 0.77 14.52
C PHE A 31 9.03 -0.38 13.52
N TRP A 32 9.31 -0.07 12.25
CA TRP A 32 9.34 -1.01 11.14
C TRP A 32 10.74 -1.22 10.56
N ALA A 33 11.68 -0.33 10.88
CA ALA A 33 13.07 -0.38 10.41
C ALA A 33 13.80 -1.72 10.60
N ARG A 34 13.38 -2.56 11.56
CA ARG A 34 13.96 -3.89 11.82
C ARG A 34 13.07 -5.07 11.41
N LYS A 35 11.92 -4.79 10.82
CA LYS A 35 10.97 -5.80 10.35
C LYS A 35 11.02 -5.84 8.84
N ASP A 36 10.80 -7.02 8.27
CA ASP A 36 10.67 -7.16 6.82
C ASP A 36 9.38 -7.91 6.51
N ASP A 37 9.26 -9.15 6.97
CA ASP A 37 8.02 -9.91 6.81
C ASP A 37 6.87 -9.28 7.63
N GLY A 38 5.70 -9.15 7.00
CA GLY A 38 4.53 -8.48 7.57
C GLY A 38 4.69 -6.97 7.78
N ALA A 39 5.69 -6.33 7.17
CA ALA A 39 5.95 -4.89 7.26
C ALA A 39 5.68 -4.12 5.96
N TRP A 40 5.21 -4.80 4.91
CA TRP A 40 4.89 -4.18 3.62
C TRP A 40 3.38 -3.99 3.45
N SER A 41 2.97 -2.99 2.68
CA SER A 41 1.57 -2.67 2.41
C SER A 41 1.38 -2.10 1.00
N ILE A 42 0.15 -2.12 0.50
CA ILE A 42 -0.22 -1.31 -0.68
C ILE A 42 -0.23 0.18 -0.32
N PRO A 43 0.06 1.08 -1.28
CA PRO A 43 -0.18 2.50 -1.12
C PRO A 43 -1.67 2.78 -0.86
N LYS A 44 -1.97 3.55 0.18
CA LYS A 44 -3.34 3.82 0.65
C LYS A 44 -3.33 4.92 1.73
N GLY A 45 -4.42 5.66 1.80
CA GLY A 45 -4.66 6.57 2.93
C GLY A 45 -6.13 6.83 3.18
N GLU A 46 -6.40 7.82 4.02
CA GLU A 46 -7.74 8.16 4.49
C GLU A 46 -8.36 9.21 3.54
N PRO A 47 -9.69 9.22 3.34
CA PRO A 47 -10.32 10.21 2.48
C PRO A 47 -10.22 11.61 3.08
N ASP A 48 -10.02 12.60 2.22
CA ASP A 48 -10.12 14.00 2.61
C ASP A 48 -11.57 14.47 2.47
N GLY A 49 -12.23 14.68 3.61
CA GLY A 49 -13.65 15.09 3.62
C GLY A 49 -14.58 14.00 3.09
N ASP A 50 -15.34 14.33 2.05
CA ASP A 50 -16.34 13.45 1.42
C ASP A 50 -15.84 12.85 0.09
N GLU A 51 -14.52 12.73 -0.08
CA GLU A 51 -13.88 12.16 -1.27
C GLU A 51 -14.37 10.73 -1.57
N GLU A 52 -14.63 10.44 -2.84
CA GLU A 52 -14.99 9.08 -3.26
C GLU A 52 -13.78 8.15 -3.03
N PRO A 53 -13.98 6.90 -2.55
CA PRO A 53 -12.87 6.01 -2.22
C PRO A 53 -11.86 5.79 -3.36
N VAL A 54 -12.32 5.78 -4.61
CA VAL A 54 -11.43 5.61 -5.77
C VAL A 54 -10.52 6.83 -5.98
N ASP A 55 -11.02 8.04 -5.70
CA ASP A 55 -10.25 9.28 -5.84
C ASP A 55 -9.20 9.36 -4.73
N THR A 56 -9.59 8.99 -3.49
CA THR A 56 -8.65 8.81 -2.38
C THR A 56 -7.54 7.83 -2.75
N ALA A 57 -7.89 6.65 -3.29
CA ALA A 57 -6.88 5.65 -3.65
C ALA A 57 -5.88 6.17 -4.70
N ARG A 58 -6.33 7.00 -5.64
CA ARG A 58 -5.46 7.62 -6.66
C ARG A 58 -4.57 8.71 -6.09
N ARG A 59 -5.13 9.62 -5.28
CA ARG A 59 -4.38 10.68 -4.62
C ARG A 59 -3.29 10.10 -3.72
N GLU A 60 -3.67 9.16 -2.86
CA GLU A 60 -2.77 8.54 -1.88
C GLU A 60 -1.64 7.75 -2.55
N PHE A 61 -1.91 7.05 -3.65
CA PHE A 61 -0.84 6.43 -4.43
C PHE A 61 0.18 7.47 -4.91
N ALA A 62 -0.29 8.62 -5.39
CA ALA A 62 0.60 9.67 -5.88
C ALA A 62 1.37 10.38 -4.75
N GLU A 63 0.75 10.55 -3.58
CA GLU A 63 1.37 11.18 -2.41
C GLU A 63 2.36 10.25 -1.71
N GLU A 64 1.98 9.00 -1.43
CA GLU A 64 2.83 8.05 -0.73
C GLU A 64 4.03 7.58 -1.59
N LEU A 65 3.89 7.54 -2.91
CA LEU A 65 4.97 7.12 -3.83
C LEU A 65 5.68 8.28 -4.54
N GLY A 66 5.14 9.50 -4.50
CA GLY A 66 5.70 10.67 -5.19
C GLY A 66 5.69 10.58 -6.71
N VAL A 67 4.86 9.71 -7.30
CA VAL A 67 4.76 9.46 -8.73
C VAL A 67 3.30 9.29 -9.16
N PRO A 68 2.91 9.73 -10.37
CA PRO A 68 1.52 9.62 -10.80
C PRO A 68 1.07 8.16 -10.89
N VAL A 69 -0.23 7.95 -10.62
CA VAL A 69 -0.88 6.66 -10.87
C VAL A 69 -0.78 6.33 -12.36
N PRO A 70 -0.34 5.11 -12.75
CA PRO A 70 -0.37 4.69 -14.13
C PRO A 70 -1.77 4.79 -14.77
N GLU A 71 -1.83 4.99 -16.07
CA GLU A 71 -3.09 4.91 -16.81
C GLU A 71 -3.60 3.46 -16.83
N GLY A 72 -4.91 3.29 -16.70
CA GLY A 72 -5.52 1.96 -16.74
C GLY A 72 -6.85 1.88 -16.00
N GLU A 73 -7.53 0.75 -16.21
CA GLU A 73 -8.78 0.42 -15.53
C GLU A 73 -8.49 -0.06 -14.10
N LEU A 74 -9.22 0.51 -13.13
CA LEU A 74 -9.18 0.07 -11.75
C LEU A 74 -10.21 -1.05 -11.55
N VAL A 75 -9.73 -2.26 -11.28
CA VAL A 75 -10.58 -3.43 -11.04
C VAL A 75 -10.81 -3.59 -9.53
N PRO A 76 -12.06 -3.56 -9.02
CA PRO A 76 -12.31 -3.69 -7.59
C PRO A 76 -11.80 -5.00 -7.02
N LEU A 77 -11.02 -4.93 -5.93
CA LEU A 77 -10.64 -6.07 -5.09
C LEU A 77 -11.48 -6.17 -3.81
N GLY A 78 -12.38 -5.20 -3.58
CA GLY A 78 -13.25 -5.14 -2.42
C GLY A 78 -12.53 -4.64 -1.15
N GLU A 79 -13.09 -5.00 0.00
CA GLU A 79 -12.63 -4.49 1.30
C GLU A 79 -11.88 -5.55 2.12
N VAL A 80 -10.92 -5.11 2.93
CA VAL A 80 -10.26 -5.91 3.97
C VAL A 80 -10.19 -5.14 5.30
N ARG A 81 -10.28 -5.85 6.42
CA ARG A 81 -10.23 -5.25 7.76
C ARG A 81 -8.87 -5.45 8.42
N GLN A 82 -8.24 -4.36 8.83
CA GLN A 82 -6.94 -4.34 9.51
C GLN A 82 -7.08 -4.23 11.03
N SER A 83 -5.95 -4.36 11.74
CA SER A 83 -5.85 -4.11 13.18
C SER A 83 -6.36 -2.72 13.56
N GLY A 84 -7.02 -2.61 14.72
CA GLY A 84 -7.65 -1.36 15.15
C GLY A 84 -9.01 -1.09 14.49
N GLY A 85 -9.51 -2.01 13.66
CA GLY A 85 -10.82 -1.92 13.03
C GLY A 85 -10.86 -1.10 11.74
N LYS A 86 -9.70 -0.63 11.26
CA LYS A 86 -9.56 0.07 9.98
C LYS A 86 -10.02 -0.80 8.82
N VAL A 87 -10.81 -0.24 7.90
CA VAL A 87 -11.25 -0.93 6.68
C VAL A 87 -10.50 -0.32 5.50
N VAL A 88 -9.94 -1.16 4.64
CA VAL A 88 -9.24 -0.74 3.41
C VAL A 88 -10.03 -1.25 2.22
N THR A 89 -10.56 -0.33 1.41
CA THR A 89 -11.12 -0.61 0.09
C THR A 89 -9.99 -0.56 -0.93
N ALA A 90 -9.89 -1.55 -1.82
CA ALA A 90 -8.77 -1.62 -2.76
C ALA A 90 -9.20 -1.97 -4.18
N TRP A 91 -8.39 -1.52 -5.14
CA TRP A 91 -8.50 -1.84 -6.56
C TRP A 91 -7.16 -2.38 -7.06
N ALA A 92 -7.21 -3.31 -8.00
CA ALA A 92 -6.08 -3.71 -8.81
C ALA A 92 -5.92 -2.73 -9.97
N LEU A 93 -4.67 -2.42 -10.30
CA LEU A 93 -4.32 -1.66 -11.49
C LEU A 93 -3.18 -2.37 -12.21
N ALA A 94 -3.39 -2.71 -13.49
CA ALA A 94 -2.31 -3.18 -14.33
C ALA A 94 -1.42 -1.99 -14.71
N GLY A 95 -0.12 -2.10 -14.47
CA GLY A 95 0.82 -1.05 -14.82
C GLY A 95 2.23 -1.34 -14.35
N ASP A 96 3.18 -0.58 -14.88
CA ASP A 96 4.58 -0.69 -14.49
C ASP A 96 5.06 0.61 -13.84
N LEU A 97 6.04 0.47 -12.95
CA LEU A 97 6.61 1.55 -12.17
C LEU A 97 8.04 1.18 -11.80
N ASP A 98 8.97 2.11 -12.06
CA ASP A 98 10.35 2.00 -11.62
C ASP A 98 10.45 2.41 -10.14
N PRO A 99 10.74 1.48 -9.20
CA PRO A 99 10.86 1.82 -7.80
C PRO A 99 11.96 2.85 -7.50
N GLY A 100 12.96 3.00 -8.37
CA GLY A 100 14.01 4.02 -8.24
C GLY A 100 13.52 5.46 -8.43
N ARG A 101 12.29 5.64 -8.95
CA ARG A 101 11.65 6.96 -9.11
C ARG A 101 10.76 7.36 -7.94
N VAL A 102 10.53 6.46 -6.99
CA VAL A 102 9.67 6.72 -5.84
C VAL A 102 10.31 7.76 -4.94
N VAL A 103 9.54 8.79 -4.60
CA VAL A 103 9.92 9.84 -3.65
C VAL A 103 8.83 9.93 -2.60
N PRO A 104 8.94 9.14 -1.51
CA PRO A 104 7.87 9.02 -0.53
C PRO A 104 7.62 10.33 0.22
N GLY A 105 6.36 10.55 0.58
CA GLY A 105 6.00 11.52 1.62
C GLY A 105 6.65 11.19 2.97
N THR A 106 6.59 12.14 3.89
CA THR A 106 7.20 12.03 5.23
C THR A 106 6.22 12.36 6.33
N PHE A 107 6.39 11.71 7.47
CA PHE A 107 5.69 12.02 8.71
C PHE A 107 6.68 12.35 9.83
N THR A 108 6.22 13.11 10.83
CA THR A 108 7.02 13.46 12.00
C THR A 108 6.60 12.66 13.23
N LEU A 109 7.58 12.21 14.02
CA LEU A 109 7.36 11.49 15.26
C LEU A 109 8.43 11.88 16.29
N GLU A 110 8.06 11.97 17.56
CA GLU A 110 9.04 12.07 18.64
C GLU A 110 9.86 10.77 18.75
N TRP A 111 11.19 10.88 18.60
CA TRP A 111 12.06 9.71 18.62
C TRP A 111 13.50 10.01 19.09
N PRO A 112 14.06 9.28 20.08
CA PRO A 112 13.45 8.16 20.81
C PRO A 112 12.23 8.55 21.67
N PRO A 113 11.35 7.62 22.05
CA PRO A 113 10.17 7.94 22.85
C PRO A 113 10.54 8.60 24.20
N GLY A 114 9.89 9.72 24.54
CA GLY A 114 10.14 10.46 25.77
C GLY A 114 11.36 11.38 25.74
N SER A 115 11.96 11.59 24.57
CA SER A 115 13.12 12.46 24.39
C SER A 115 12.77 13.93 24.15
N GLY A 116 11.52 14.24 23.79
CA GLY A 116 11.09 15.56 23.32
C GLY A 116 11.65 15.94 21.94
N GLN A 117 12.40 15.06 21.27
CA GLN A 117 13.00 15.32 19.96
C GLN A 117 12.06 14.83 18.84
N VAL A 118 11.49 15.76 18.09
CA VAL A 118 10.70 15.44 16.89
C VAL A 118 11.62 15.21 15.71
N ARG A 119 11.44 14.08 15.02
CA ARG A 119 12.20 13.68 13.84
C ARG A 119 11.26 13.35 12.69
N GLU A 120 11.75 13.56 11.48
CA GLU A 120 11.04 13.21 10.24
C GLU A 120 11.45 11.82 9.76
N PHE A 121 10.49 11.06 9.26
CA PHE A 121 10.65 9.72 8.71
C PHE A 121 9.83 9.59 7.41
N PRO A 122 10.30 8.82 6.42
CA PRO A 122 9.49 8.54 5.25
C PRO A 122 8.30 7.65 5.64
N GLU A 123 7.15 7.84 4.98
CA GLU A 123 5.99 6.95 5.16
C GLU A 123 6.24 5.56 4.59
N VAL A 124 6.99 5.50 3.49
CA VAL A 124 7.49 4.28 2.85
C VAL A 124 9.00 4.40 2.73
N ASP A 125 9.78 3.46 3.27
CA ASP A 125 11.25 3.55 3.16
C ASP A 125 11.83 2.79 1.96
N ARG A 126 11.08 1.83 1.42
CA ARG A 126 11.44 1.01 0.26
C ARG A 126 10.19 0.64 -0.52
N VAL A 127 10.34 0.54 -1.84
CA VAL A 127 9.31 0.02 -2.74
C VAL A 127 9.91 -1.09 -3.59
N ALA A 128 9.18 -2.18 -3.76
CA ALA A 128 9.66 -3.32 -4.52
C ALA A 128 8.52 -4.09 -5.19
N TRP A 129 8.87 -4.73 -6.31
CA TRP A 129 8.05 -5.72 -6.98
C TRP A 129 8.29 -7.09 -6.37
N PHE A 130 7.21 -7.81 -6.10
CA PHE A 130 7.26 -9.16 -5.54
C PHE A 130 6.39 -10.11 -6.35
N ALA A 131 6.88 -11.32 -6.60
CA ALA A 131 6.03 -12.44 -6.99
C ALA A 131 4.98 -12.70 -5.89
N LEU A 132 3.79 -13.18 -6.28
CA LEU A 132 2.68 -13.36 -5.33
C LEU A 132 3.03 -14.23 -4.11
N ALA A 133 3.84 -15.27 -4.28
CA ALA A 133 4.25 -16.15 -3.19
C ALA A 133 5.06 -15.39 -2.13
N GLU A 134 6.00 -14.55 -2.56
CA GLU A 134 6.81 -13.72 -1.66
C GLU A 134 5.99 -12.57 -1.07
N ALA A 135 5.17 -11.91 -1.89
CA ALA A 135 4.30 -10.82 -1.46
C ALA A 135 3.41 -11.21 -0.27
N ARG A 136 2.90 -12.46 -0.23
CA ARG A 136 2.11 -12.99 0.90
C ARG A 136 2.86 -13.00 2.22
N VAL A 137 4.17 -13.23 2.19
CA VAL A 137 5.05 -13.23 3.36
C VAL A 137 5.37 -11.79 3.79
N LYS A 138 5.69 -10.93 2.83
CA LYS A 138 6.05 -9.52 3.04
C LYS A 138 4.90 -8.67 3.54
N VAL A 139 3.71 -8.84 2.95
CA VAL A 139 2.57 -7.96 3.21
C VAL A 139 1.98 -8.16 4.60
N VAL A 140 1.47 -7.07 5.19
CA VAL A 140 0.66 -7.12 6.41
C VAL A 140 -0.47 -8.13 6.28
N LYS A 141 -0.68 -8.96 7.32
CA LYS A 141 -1.57 -10.13 7.29
C LYS A 141 -2.96 -9.84 6.71
N ALA A 142 -3.53 -8.68 7.05
CA ALA A 142 -4.88 -8.29 6.63
C ALA A 142 -5.01 -8.04 5.12
N GLN A 143 -3.92 -7.71 4.41
CA GLN A 143 -3.94 -7.45 2.97
C GLN A 143 -3.60 -8.66 2.11
N ARG A 144 -3.26 -9.81 2.71
CA ARG A 144 -3.01 -11.05 1.95
C ARG A 144 -4.21 -11.43 1.08
N GLU A 145 -5.41 -11.26 1.62
CA GLU A 145 -6.67 -11.48 0.92
C GLU A 145 -6.79 -10.66 -0.39
N LEU A 146 -6.19 -9.47 -0.47
CA LEU A 146 -6.18 -8.69 -1.72
C LEU A 146 -5.34 -9.38 -2.80
N LEU A 147 -4.22 -10.02 -2.42
CA LEU A 147 -3.38 -10.81 -3.32
C LEU A 147 -4.11 -12.06 -3.82
N ASP A 148 -4.92 -12.68 -2.96
CA ASP A 148 -5.71 -13.87 -3.29
C ASP A 148 -6.77 -13.52 -4.34
N ARG A 149 -7.47 -12.41 -4.14
CA ARG A 149 -8.46 -11.90 -5.10
C ARG A 149 -7.82 -11.50 -6.42
N LEU A 150 -6.66 -10.87 -6.41
CA LEU A 150 -5.90 -10.57 -7.62
C LEU A 150 -5.53 -11.86 -8.38
N ALA A 151 -5.04 -12.89 -7.68
CA ALA A 151 -4.68 -14.17 -8.30
C ALA A 151 -5.89 -14.86 -8.96
N LEU A 152 -7.07 -14.76 -8.36
CA LEU A 152 -8.31 -15.28 -8.93
C LEU A 152 -8.69 -14.52 -10.21
N ASN A 153 -8.62 -13.19 -10.22
CA ASN A 153 -8.92 -12.39 -11.42
C ASN A 153 -8.01 -12.78 -12.61
N HIS A 154 -6.75 -13.13 -12.36
CA HIS A 154 -5.82 -13.57 -13.40
C HIS A 154 -5.94 -15.05 -13.79
N SER A 155 -6.55 -15.89 -12.95
CA SER A 155 -6.78 -17.30 -13.29
C SER A 155 -7.98 -17.51 -14.23
N PHE A 156 -8.85 -16.49 -14.35
CA PHE A 156 -10.09 -16.54 -15.14
C PHE A 156 -10.18 -15.44 -16.21
N GLY A 157 -9.11 -14.66 -16.41
CA GLY A 157 -9.02 -13.58 -17.39
C GLY A 157 -8.23 -13.95 -18.65
#